data_AF-A0A2V6J4U7-F1
#
_entry.id   AF-A0A2V6J4U7-F1
#
_cell.length_a   1.000
_cell.length_b   1.000
_cell.length_c   1.000
_cell.angle_alpha   90.00
_cell.angle_beta   90.00
_cell.angle_gamma   90.00
#
_symmetry.space_group_name_H-M   'P 1'
#
loop_
_entity.id
_entity.type
_entity.pdbx_description
1 polymer ?
#
loop_
_entity_poly.entity_id
_entity_poly.type
_entity_poly.pdbx_seq_one_letter_code
_entity_poly.pdbx_strand_id
1 'polypeptide(L)'
;MNYIALALGMGFAAGLRSLTPPAVVAWAAHLGWLNLSDSPLRFMGSTIAVVIFSLLAVFELIADLLPQTPKRTAPVPLVARILMGGLCGTCLYAASNQPLIIGSILGAVGGVIGAFAGYEIRRRLVATLHIKDIFVALLEDLVAIGLACFIVTR
;
A
#
# COMPACT_ATOMS: atom_id res chain seq x y z
N MET A 1 10.93 6.80 -17.53
CA MET A 1 9.61 6.49 -16.93
C MET A 1 9.07 7.71 -16.19
N ASN A 2 7.75 7.85 -16.08
CA ASN A 2 7.16 8.90 -15.25
C ASN A 2 7.07 8.42 -13.80
N TYR A 3 8.18 8.55 -13.04
CA TYR A 3 8.31 8.09 -11.66
C TYR A 3 7.24 8.65 -10.72
N ILE A 4 6.74 9.85 -11.04
CA ILE A 4 5.67 10.52 -10.30
C ILE A 4 4.40 9.65 -10.28
N ALA A 5 3.99 9.15 -11.46
CA ALA A 5 2.79 8.33 -11.59
C ALA A 5 2.94 6.97 -10.87
N LEU A 6 4.15 6.40 -10.87
CA LEU A 6 4.43 5.14 -10.19
C LEU A 6 4.38 5.28 -8.67
N ALA A 7 5.01 6.32 -8.10
CA ALA A 7 4.95 6.57 -6.65
C ALA A 7 3.53 6.92 -6.19
N LEU A 8 2.78 7.68 -6.98
CA LEU A 8 1.40 8.04 -6.68
C LEU A 8 0.48 6.80 -6.77
N GLY A 9 0.68 5.94 -7.78
CA GLY A 9 -0.05 4.67 -7.92
C GLY A 9 0.27 3.66 -6.81
N MET A 10 1.52 3.60 -6.36
CA MET A 10 1.94 2.75 -5.25
C MET A 10 1.39 3.28 -3.91
N GLY A 11 1.39 4.61 -3.74
CA GLY A 11 0.68 5.27 -2.65
C GLY A 11 -0.82 4.97 -2.68
N PHE A 12 -1.46 5.04 -3.85
CA PHE A 12 -2.86 4.72 -4.03
C PHE A 12 -3.19 3.28 -3.60
N ALA A 13 -2.37 2.31 -4.01
CA ALA A 13 -2.50 0.93 -3.54
C ALA A 13 -2.37 0.84 -2.00
N ALA A 14 -1.43 1.58 -1.39
CA ALA A 14 -1.25 1.65 0.07
C ALA A 14 -2.43 2.34 0.77
N GLY A 15 -3.10 3.24 0.06
CA GLY A 15 -4.34 3.88 0.48
C GLY A 15 -5.51 2.90 0.53
N LEU A 16 -5.56 1.93 -0.39
CA LEU A 16 -6.60 0.89 -0.41
C LEU A 16 -6.35 -0.15 0.70
N ARG A 17 -5.11 -0.63 0.82
CA ARG A 17 -4.66 -1.58 1.86
C ARG A 17 -3.35 -1.11 2.47
N SER A 18 -3.30 -0.94 3.78
CA SER A 18 -2.19 -0.22 4.43
C SER A 18 -0.90 -1.05 4.46
N LEU A 19 -1.01 -2.38 4.61
CA LEU A 19 0.15 -3.25 4.90
C LEU A 19 0.52 -4.18 3.74
N THR A 20 -0.37 -4.35 2.75
CA THR A 20 -0.08 -5.19 1.57
C THR A 20 1.00 -4.58 0.66
N PRO A 21 0.95 -3.27 0.31
CA PRO A 21 1.96 -2.67 -0.57
C PRO A 21 3.36 -2.58 0.04
N PRO A 22 3.55 -2.27 1.34
CA PRO A 22 4.85 -2.40 1.99
C PRO A 22 5.41 -3.82 1.93
N ALA A 23 4.57 -4.84 2.07
CA ALA A 23 4.99 -6.23 1.92
C ALA A 23 5.47 -6.52 0.49
N VAL A 24 4.74 -6.05 -0.54
CA VAL A 24 5.16 -6.19 -1.94
C VAL A 24 6.48 -5.45 -2.20
N VAL A 25 6.65 -4.24 -1.67
CA VAL A 25 7.91 -3.47 -1.81
C VAL A 25 9.07 -4.17 -1.09
N ALA A 26 8.84 -4.77 0.08
CA ALA A 26 9.86 -5.55 0.78
C ALA A 26 10.27 -6.80 -0.01
N TRP A 27 9.29 -7.54 -0.57
CA TRP A 27 9.55 -8.68 -1.46
C TRP A 27 10.29 -8.25 -2.73
N ALA A 28 9.90 -7.13 -3.34
CA ALA A 28 10.56 -6.55 -4.51
C ALA A 28 12.03 -6.22 -4.24
N ALA A 29 12.31 -5.61 -3.09
CA ALA A 29 13.66 -5.30 -2.66
C ALA A 29 14.47 -6.56 -2.34
N HIS A 30 13.84 -7.57 -1.73
CA HIS A 30 14.48 -8.84 -1.39
C HIS A 30 14.83 -9.68 -2.62
N LEU A 31 13.97 -9.68 -3.64
CA LEU A 31 14.19 -10.35 -4.92
C LEU A 31 15.15 -9.59 -5.85
N GLY A 32 15.64 -8.41 -5.43
CA GLY A 32 16.54 -7.56 -6.21
C GLY A 32 15.87 -6.83 -7.37
N TRP A 33 14.53 -6.82 -7.44
CA TRP A 33 13.77 -6.06 -8.45
C TRP A 33 13.79 -4.56 -8.15
N LEU A 34 13.83 -4.19 -6.87
CA LEU A 34 14.12 -2.83 -6.41
C LEU A 34 15.53 -2.76 -5.84
N ASN A 35 16.43 -2.03 -6.50
CA ASN A 35 17.79 -1.85 -6.00
C ASN A 35 17.83 -0.73 -4.95
N LEU A 36 17.58 -1.08 -3.70
CA LEU A 36 17.66 -0.17 -2.54
C LEU A 36 19.04 -0.17 -1.86
N SER A 37 20.02 -0.88 -2.43
CA SER A 37 21.31 -1.18 -1.81
C SER A 37 22.13 0.06 -1.45
N ASP A 38 22.03 1.12 -2.24
CA ASP A 38 22.74 2.38 -2.06
C ASP A 38 21.94 3.42 -1.24
N SER A 39 20.79 3.03 -0.68
CA SER A 39 19.88 3.91 0.03
C SER A 39 19.75 3.55 1.52
N PRO A 40 19.38 4.50 2.39
CA PRO A 40 19.06 4.21 3.80
C PRO A 40 17.89 3.21 3.98
N LEU A 41 17.15 2.91 2.90
CA LEU A 41 16.03 1.96 2.87
C LEU A 41 16.45 0.52 2.56
N ARG A 42 17.75 0.21 2.56
CA ARG A 42 18.29 -1.15 2.38
C ARG A 42 17.62 -2.18 3.30
N PHE A 43 17.19 -1.79 4.50
CA PHE A 43 16.52 -2.68 5.44
C PHE A 43 15.24 -3.31 4.87
N MET A 44 14.58 -2.64 3.92
CA MET A 44 13.34 -3.12 3.28
C MET A 44 13.55 -4.43 2.51
N GLY A 45 14.75 -4.66 1.98
CA GLY A 45 15.12 -5.91 1.31
C GLY A 45 15.60 -7.02 2.26
N SER A 46 15.60 -6.80 3.58
CA SER A 46 15.99 -7.83 4.54
C SER A 46 14.89 -8.88 4.72
N THR A 47 15.29 -10.13 4.95
CA THR A 47 14.35 -11.23 5.24
C THR A 47 13.46 -10.91 6.45
N ILE A 48 13.98 -10.15 7.42
CA ILE A 48 13.23 -9.72 8.61
C ILE A 48 12.09 -8.76 8.22
N ALA A 49 12.37 -7.75 7.38
CA ALA A 49 11.35 -6.81 6.92
C ALA A 49 10.25 -7.53 6.13
N VAL A 50 10.63 -8.43 5.22
CA VAL A 50 9.69 -9.25 4.45
C VAL A 50 8.76 -10.03 5.37
N VAL A 51 9.30 -10.72 6.38
CA VAL A 51 8.51 -11.52 7.32
C VAL A 51 7.58 -10.63 8.15
N ILE A 52 8.07 -9.51 8.70
CA ILE A 52 7.27 -8.59 9.50
C ILE A 52 6.13 -8.00 8.68
N PHE A 53 6.39 -7.45 7.50
CA PHE A 53 5.34 -6.85 6.67
C PHE A 53 4.35 -7.89 6.16
N SER A 54 4.79 -9.11 5.84
CA SER A 54 3.90 -10.19 5.45
C SER A 54 2.98 -10.61 6.61
N LEU A 55 3.50 -10.75 7.83
CA LEU A 55 2.70 -11.05 9.02
C LEU A 55 1.70 -9.94 9.32
N LEU A 56 2.13 -8.67 9.23
CA LEU A 56 1.25 -7.52 9.40
C LEU A 56 0.14 -7.49 8.34
N ALA A 57 0.46 -7.77 7.08
CA ALA A 57 -0.54 -7.84 6.00
C ALA A 57 -1.57 -8.97 6.24
N VAL A 58 -1.12 -10.14 6.72
CA VAL A 58 -2.03 -11.24 7.12
C VAL A 58 -2.91 -10.81 8.30
N PHE A 59 -2.34 -10.13 9.29
CA PHE A 59 -3.11 -9.60 10.42
C PHE A 59 -4.15 -8.56 9.98
N GLU A 60 -3.81 -7.67 9.04
CA GLU A 60 -4.77 -6.72 8.44
C GLU A 60 -5.93 -7.45 7.76
N LEU A 61 -5.64 -8.55 7.05
CA LEU A 61 -6.64 -9.35 6.36
C LEU A 61 -7.57 -10.10 7.34
N ILE A 62 -7.02 -10.66 8.42
CA ILE A 62 -7.78 -11.28 9.50
C ILE A 62 -8.63 -10.25 10.24
N ALA A 63 -8.07 -9.08 10.55
CA ALA A 63 -8.78 -8.00 11.23
C ALA A 63 -9.96 -7.47 10.39
N ASP A 64 -9.84 -7.44 9.06
CA ASP A 64 -10.93 -7.04 8.15
C ASP A 64 -12.04 -8.11 8.06
N LEU A 65 -11.74 -9.38 8.38
CA LEU A 65 -12.71 -10.49 8.43
C LEU A 65 -13.48 -10.58 9.76
N LEU A 66 -12.97 -9.99 10.85
CA LEU A 66 -13.64 -10.06 12.15
C LEU A 66 -14.85 -9.10 12.22
N PRO A 67 -16.06 -9.59 12.51
CA PRO A 67 -17.27 -8.75 12.61
C PRO A 67 -17.30 -7.87 13.87
N GLN A 68 -16.28 -7.98 14.74
CA GLN A 68 -16.09 -7.12 15.90
C GLN A 68 -14.91 -6.18 15.65
N THR A 69 -15.19 -4.99 15.13
CA THR A 69 -14.29 -3.85 15.37
C THR A 69 -15.08 -2.61 15.77
N PRO A 70 -14.65 -1.89 16.82
CA PRO A 70 -15.33 -0.70 17.31
C PRO A 70 -15.31 0.42 16.25
N LYS A 71 -16.33 1.30 16.31
CA LYS A 71 -16.59 2.48 15.47
C LYS A 71 -15.50 2.85 14.43
N ARG A 72 -15.85 2.59 13.16
CA ARG A 72 -15.13 2.88 11.89
C ARG A 72 -14.90 4.38 11.58
N THR A 73 -14.35 5.13 12.53
CA THR A 73 -13.85 6.51 12.35
C THR A 73 -12.50 6.69 13.05
N ALA A 74 -11.72 5.62 13.19
CA ALA A 74 -10.41 5.74 13.79
C ALA A 74 -9.47 6.45 12.80
N PRO A 75 -8.87 7.60 13.18
CA PRO A 75 -7.82 8.23 12.38
C PRO A 75 -6.58 7.33 12.24
N VAL A 76 -6.46 6.31 13.09
CA VAL A 76 -5.34 5.37 13.18
C VAL A 76 -5.05 4.63 11.85
N PRO A 77 -6.01 3.91 11.23
CA PRO A 77 -5.79 3.26 9.93
C PRO A 77 -5.50 4.25 8.80
N LEU A 78 -6.08 5.47 8.82
CA LEU A 78 -5.77 6.47 7.80
C LEU A 78 -4.33 6.96 7.92
N VAL A 79 -3.86 7.24 9.13
CA VAL A 79 -2.45 7.61 9.38
C VAL A 79 -1.52 6.48 8.95
N ALA A 80 -1.86 5.22 9.25
CA ALA A 80 -1.08 4.08 8.80
C ALA A 80 -0.98 4.03 7.27
N ARG A 81 -2.08 4.23 6.53
CA ARG A 81 -2.11 4.25 5.06
C ARG A 81 -1.22 5.35 4.47
N ILE A 82 -1.24 6.53 5.06
CA ILE A 82 -0.42 7.67 4.61
C ILE A 82 1.06 7.38 4.84
N LEU A 83 1.41 6.90 6.04
CA LEU A 83 2.80 6.57 6.39
C LEU A 83 3.34 5.45 5.52
N MET A 84 2.55 4.38 5.32
CA MET A 84 2.94 3.23 4.50
C MET A 84 3.01 3.60 3.02
N GLY A 85 2.08 4.41 2.51
CA GLY A 85 2.12 4.93 1.14
C GLY A 85 3.36 5.81 0.91
N GLY A 86 3.67 6.70 1.86
CA GLY A 86 4.90 7.49 1.81
C GLY A 86 6.16 6.63 1.83
N LEU A 87 6.21 5.61 2.69
CA LEU A 87 7.34 4.67 2.76
C LEU A 87 7.53 3.91 1.44
N CYS A 88 6.45 3.42 0.83
CA CYS A 88 6.51 2.71 -0.46
C CYS A 88 6.96 3.65 -1.59
N GLY A 89 6.41 4.87 -1.67
CA GLY A 89 6.83 5.87 -2.65
C GLY A 89 8.29 6.31 -2.49
N THR A 90 8.76 6.40 -1.24
CA THR A 90 10.17 6.67 -0.94
C THR A 90 11.08 5.55 -1.43
N CYS A 91 10.70 4.29 -1.24
CA CYS A 91 11.47 3.14 -1.74
C CYS A 91 11.57 3.16 -3.27
N LEU A 92 10.49 3.50 -3.96
CA LEU A 92 10.48 3.54 -5.42
C LEU A 92 11.39 4.65 -5.98
N TYR A 93 11.40 5.82 -5.34
CA TYR A 93 12.29 6.92 -5.69
C TYR A 93 13.74 6.63 -5.31
N ALA A 94 13.97 5.96 -4.18
CA ALA A 94 15.29 5.50 -3.76
C ALA A 94 15.90 4.55 -4.80
N ALA A 95 15.14 3.59 -5.30
CA ALA A 95 15.60 2.66 -6.34
C ALA A 95 15.91 3.36 -7.68
N SER A 96 15.36 4.56 -7.89
CA SER A 96 15.57 5.34 -9.12
C SER A 96 16.61 6.45 -8.96
N ASN A 97 17.35 6.51 -7.84
CA ASN A 97 18.27 7.61 -7.48
C ASN A 97 17.61 9.00 -7.54
N GLN A 98 16.31 9.08 -7.24
CA GLN A 98 15.51 10.31 -7.22
C GLN A 98 15.36 10.85 -5.78
N PRO A 99 15.01 12.14 -5.60
CA PRO A 99 14.86 12.73 -4.27
C PRO A 99 13.78 12.04 -3.43
N LEU A 100 14.21 11.43 -2.33
CA LEU A 100 13.41 10.63 -1.40
C LEU A 100 12.15 11.37 -0.90
N ILE A 101 12.30 12.67 -0.62
CA ILE A 101 11.22 13.54 -0.12
C ILE A 101 10.07 13.62 -1.13
N ILE A 102 10.37 13.66 -2.43
CA ILE A 102 9.33 13.73 -3.46
C ILE A 102 8.57 12.40 -3.50
N GLY A 103 9.28 11.28 -3.42
CA GLY A 103 8.66 9.95 -3.34
C GLY A 103 7.76 9.79 -2.12
N SER A 104 8.16 10.30 -0.96
CA SER A 104 7.36 10.22 0.27
C SER A 104 6.08 11.05 0.18
N ILE A 105 6.17 12.28 -0.33
CA ILE A 105 5.01 13.16 -0.50
C ILE A 105 4.03 12.57 -1.51
N LEU A 106 4.52 12.11 -2.66
CA LEU A 106 3.67 11.51 -3.69
C LEU A 106 3.02 10.22 -3.22
N GLY A 107 3.76 9.37 -2.51
CA GLY A 107 3.23 8.16 -1.91
C GLY A 107 2.18 8.44 -0.83
N ALA A 108 2.41 9.44 0.02
CA ALA A 108 1.46 9.90 1.03
C ALA A 108 0.18 10.45 0.41
N VAL A 109 0.31 11.32 -0.61
CA VAL A 109 -0.83 11.87 -1.36
C VAL A 109 -1.62 10.76 -2.06
N GLY A 110 -0.92 9.81 -2.70
CA GLY A 110 -1.55 8.61 -3.26
C GLY A 110 -2.32 7.83 -2.19
N GLY A 111 -1.73 7.64 -1.00
CA GLY A 111 -2.35 6.96 0.14
C GLY A 111 -3.64 7.62 0.61
N VAL A 112 -3.67 8.95 0.68
CA VAL A 112 -4.89 9.69 0.98
C VAL A 112 -5.95 9.43 -0.09
N ILE A 113 -5.59 9.59 -1.38
CA ILE A 113 -6.52 9.40 -2.49
C ILE A 113 -7.10 7.98 -2.49
N GLY A 114 -6.25 6.95 -2.31
CA GLY A 114 -6.67 5.56 -2.23
C GLY A 114 -7.61 5.29 -1.06
N ALA A 115 -7.32 5.86 0.11
CA ALA A 115 -8.16 5.67 1.29
C ALA A 115 -9.57 6.26 1.12
N PHE A 116 -9.66 7.49 0.59
CA PHE A 116 -10.95 8.14 0.34
C PHE A 116 -11.71 7.50 -0.82
N ALA A 117 -11.01 7.12 -1.90
CA ALA A 117 -11.62 6.44 -3.04
C ALA A 117 -12.18 5.08 -2.65
N GLY A 118 -11.41 4.25 -1.94
CA GLY A 118 -11.86 2.95 -1.44
C GLY A 118 -13.07 3.07 -0.52
N TYR A 119 -13.06 4.05 0.41
CA TYR A 119 -14.19 4.31 1.29
C TYR A 119 -15.47 4.70 0.53
N GLU A 120 -15.38 5.63 -0.41
CA GLU A 120 -16.53 6.11 -1.19
C GLU A 120 -17.09 5.00 -2.10
N ILE A 121 -16.23 4.19 -2.72
CA ILE A 121 -16.62 3.05 -3.55
C ILE A 121 -17.34 2.00 -2.70
N ARG A 122 -16.79 1.62 -1.54
CA ARG A 122 -17.46 0.68 -0.61
C ARG A 122 -18.83 1.21 -0.18
N ARG A 123 -18.89 2.49 0.22
CA ARG A 123 -20.14 3.12 0.65
C ARG A 123 -21.20 3.11 -0.45
N ARG A 124 -20.83 3.43 -1.69
CA ARG A 124 -21.74 3.40 -2.84
C ARG A 124 -22.17 1.98 -3.20
N LEU A 125 -21.23 1.02 -3.24
CA LEU A 125 -21.57 -0.37 -3.58
C LEU A 125 -22.49 -1.02 -2.54
N VAL A 126 -22.25 -0.80 -1.25
CA VAL A 126 -23.13 -1.33 -0.19
C VAL A 126 -24.51 -0.69 -0.28
N ALA A 127 -24.60 0.62 -0.52
CA ALA A 127 -25.86 1.34 -0.63
C ALA A 127 -26.66 0.95 -1.88
N THR A 128 -26.00 0.70 -3.01
CA THR A 128 -26.68 0.46 -4.29
C THR A 128 -26.94 -1.03 -4.58
N LEU A 129 -26.05 -1.94 -4.17
CA LEU A 129 -26.07 -3.33 -4.65
C LEU A 129 -26.41 -4.37 -3.57
N HIS A 130 -26.48 -4.03 -2.27
CA HIS A 130 -26.70 -5.00 -1.17
C HIS A 130 -25.76 -6.24 -1.22
N ILE A 131 -24.61 -6.11 -1.91
CA ILE A 131 -23.63 -7.19 -2.03
C ILE A 131 -22.81 -7.26 -0.74
N LYS A 132 -22.49 -8.48 -0.30
CA LYS A 132 -21.62 -8.74 0.86
C LYS A 132 -20.28 -8.00 0.71
N ASP A 133 -19.90 -7.24 1.74
CA ASP A 133 -18.66 -6.44 1.87
C ASP A 133 -17.37 -7.18 1.44
N ILE A 134 -17.38 -8.52 1.51
CA ILE A 134 -16.27 -9.41 1.18
C ILE A 134 -15.90 -9.36 -0.31
N PHE A 135 -16.87 -9.28 -1.23
CA PHE A 135 -16.57 -9.29 -2.67
C PHE A 135 -15.92 -8.00 -3.14
N VAL A 136 -16.32 -6.86 -2.55
CA VAL A 136 -15.74 -5.55 -2.85
C VAL A 136 -14.31 -5.48 -2.34
N ALA A 137 -14.07 -5.96 -1.11
CA ALA A 137 -12.74 -6.03 -0.53
C ALA A 137 -11.79 -6.90 -1.37
N LEU A 138 -12.26 -8.05 -1.86
CA LEU A 138 -11.45 -8.95 -2.69
C LEU A 138 -11.03 -8.30 -4.02
N LEU A 139 -11.92 -7.53 -4.64
CA LEU A 139 -11.64 -6.83 -5.89
C LEU A 139 -10.65 -5.67 -5.67
N GLU A 140 -10.81 -4.97 -4.55
CA GLU A 140 -9.88 -3.93 -4.09
C GLU A 140 -8.48 -4.50 -3.86
N ASP A 141 -8.39 -5.71 -3.28
CA ASP A 141 -7.12 -6.42 -3.07
C ASP A 141 -6.45 -6.80 -4.37
N LEU A 142 -7.22 -7.33 -5.32
CA LEU A 142 -6.71 -7.74 -6.62
C LEU A 142 -6.12 -6.55 -7.37
N VAL A 143 -6.80 -5.39 -7.31
CA VAL A 143 -6.35 -4.14 -7.92
C VAL A 143 -5.10 -3.61 -7.22
N ALA A 144 -5.07 -3.59 -5.89
CA ALA A 144 -3.92 -3.11 -5.13
C ALA A 144 -2.67 -3.96 -5.38
N ILE A 145 -2.82 -5.30 -5.37
CA ILE A 145 -1.73 -6.25 -5.65
C ILE A 145 -1.28 -6.12 -7.11
N GLY A 146 -2.24 -6.05 -8.06
CA GLY A 146 -1.94 -5.91 -9.48
C GLY A 146 -1.17 -4.63 -9.80
N LEU A 147 -1.60 -3.49 -9.23
CA LEU A 147 -0.88 -2.22 -9.34
C LEU A 147 0.51 -2.31 -8.72
N ALA A 148 0.63 -2.87 -7.52
CA ALA A 148 1.91 -2.96 -6.83
C ALA A 148 2.92 -3.82 -7.60
N CYS A 149 2.51 -5.00 -8.07
CA CYS A 149 3.35 -5.86 -8.92
C CYS A 149 3.74 -5.15 -10.22
N PHE A 150 2.78 -4.54 -10.92
CA PHE A 150 3.07 -3.86 -12.19
C PHE A 150 4.09 -2.73 -12.01
N ILE A 151 3.94 -1.94 -10.95
CA ILE A 151 4.84 -0.82 -10.64
C ILE A 151 6.25 -1.30 -10.30
N VAL A 152 6.37 -2.38 -9.52
CA VAL A 152 7.67 -2.94 -9.14
C VAL A 152 8.42 -3.53 -10.34
N THR A 153 7.69 -4.12 -11.30
CA THR A 153 8.31 -4.73 -12.50
C THR A 153 8.71 -3.75 -13.59
N ARG A 154 8.48 -2.44 -13.39
CA ARG A 154 8.73 -1.38 -14.37
C ARG A 154 9.92 -0.52 -13.99
#